data_AF-A0A3D1M791-F1
#
_entry.id   AF-A0A3D1M791-F1
#
_cell.length_a   1.000
_cell.length_b   1.000
_cell.length_c   1.000
_cell.angle_alpha   90.00
_cell.angle_beta   90.00
_cell.angle_gamma   90.00
#
_symmetry.space_group_name_H-M   'P 1'
#
loop_
_entity.id
_entity.type
_entity.pdbx_description
1 polymer ?
#
loop_
_entity_poly.entity_id
_entity_poly.type
_entity_poly.pdbx_seq_one_letter_code
_entity_poly.pdbx_strand_id
1 'polypeptide(L)' 'SLSVSAGKALAAGDISPTGKLSVSAGGDTPDEQIFEIYREQAAALLEAGVDLIVVESMMSVTETTDCL' A
#
# COMPACT_ATOMS: atom_id res chain seq x y z
N SER A 1 12.42 8.21 16.02
CA SER A 1 12.19 7.72 14.65
C SER A 1 12.52 8.81 13.63
N LEU A 2 11.77 9.91 13.46
CA LEU A 2 12.25 11.09 12.68
C LEU A 2 13.16 12.03 13.49
N SER A 3 13.06 12.00 14.82
CA SER A 3 13.92 12.78 15.72
C SER A 3 15.42 12.52 15.54
N VAL A 4 15.79 11.33 15.07
CA VAL A 4 17.19 10.93 14.85
C VAL A 4 17.75 11.53 13.55
N SER A 5 16.90 11.88 12.58
CA SER A 5 17.30 12.53 11.32
C SER A 5 17.42 14.05 11.44
N ALA A 6 17.25 14.61 12.64
CA ALA A 6 17.07 16.05 12.88
C ALA A 6 15.94 16.65 12.00
N GLY A 7 14.91 15.86 11.68
CA GLY A 7 13.77 16.28 10.86
C GLY A 7 14.10 16.49 9.38
N LYS A 8 15.22 15.97 8.89
CA LYS A 8 15.65 16.13 7.49
C LYS A 8 15.28 14.97 6.57
N ALA A 9 14.89 13.83 7.15
CA ALA A 9 14.44 12.67 6.38
C ALA A 9 12.92 12.72 6.23
N LEU A 10 12.42 12.22 5.10
CA LEU A 10 10.99 11.96 4.88
C LEU A 10 10.66 10.57 5.42
N ALA A 11 9.50 10.44 6.08
CA ALA A 11 8.92 9.16 6.43
C ALA A 11 8.06 8.66 5.27
N ALA A 12 8.44 7.52 4.69
CA ALA A 12 7.64 6.83 3.69
C ALA A 12 6.77 5.76 4.35
N GLY A 13 5.48 5.75 4.02
CA GLY A 13 4.58 4.64 4.31
C GLY A 13 4.67 3.61 3.20
N ASP A 14 5.03 2.38 3.54
CA ASP A 14 5.16 1.29 2.59
C ASP A 14 3.86 0.49 2.44
N ILE A 15 3.44 0.27 1.20
CA ILE A 15 2.38 -0.66 0.82
C ILE A 15 2.98 -1.73 -0.09
N SER A 16 3.03 -2.95 0.43
CA SER A 16 3.46 -4.16 -0.25
C SER A 16 2.24 -5.01 -0.69
N PRO A 17 2.43 -6.01 -1.58
CA PRO A 17 1.38 -6.96 -1.99
C PRO A 17 0.57 -7.54 -0.83
N THR A 18 -0.73 -7.75 -1.06
CA THR A 18 -1.58 -8.44 -0.07
C THR A 18 -1.26 -9.94 0.05
N GLY A 19 -0.52 -10.49 -0.92
CA GLY A 19 -0.28 -11.93 -1.08
C GLY A 19 -1.51 -12.69 -1.59
N LYS A 20 -2.60 -11.99 -1.92
CA LYS A 20 -3.83 -12.54 -2.50
C LYS A 20 -3.97 -12.05 -3.94
N LEU A 21 -4.54 -12.89 -4.79
CA LEU A 21 -4.86 -12.54 -6.16
C LEU A 21 -6.35 -12.23 -6.29
N SER A 22 -6.67 -11.10 -6.93
CA SER A 22 -8.04 -10.73 -7.26
C SER A 22 -8.64 -11.67 -8.31
N VAL A 23 -9.97 -11.71 -8.43
CA VAL A 23 -10.65 -12.47 -9.50
C VAL A 23 -10.22 -11.99 -10.88
N SER A 24 -10.05 -10.67 -11.09
CA SER A 24 -9.53 -10.14 -12.37
C SER A 24 -8.08 -10.53 -12.66
N ALA A 25 -7.29 -10.82 -11.62
CA ALA A 25 -5.92 -11.33 -11.72
C ALA A 25 -5.83 -12.88 -11.72
N GLY A 26 -6.96 -13.59 -11.80
CA GLY A 26 -7.00 -15.06 -11.86
C GLY A 26 -6.93 -15.77 -10.51
N GLY A 27 -7.19 -15.05 -9.42
CA GLY A 27 -7.34 -15.60 -8.07
C GLY A 27 -8.80 -15.84 -7.67
N ASP A 28 -9.01 -15.95 -6.37
CA ASP A 28 -10.29 -16.25 -5.71
C ASP A 28 -10.80 -15.11 -4.82
N THR A 29 -10.02 -14.04 -4.66
CA THR A 29 -10.38 -12.91 -3.80
C THR A 29 -11.17 -11.87 -4.60
N PRO A 30 -12.34 -11.39 -4.14
CA PRO A 30 -13.07 -10.32 -4.83
C PRO A 30 -12.22 -9.06 -4.99
N ASP A 31 -12.27 -8.43 -6.17
CA ASP A 31 -11.49 -7.22 -6.47
C ASP A 31 -11.77 -6.07 -5.47
N GLU A 32 -13.05 -5.89 -5.11
CA GLU A 32 -13.46 -4.91 -4.09
C GLU A 32 -12.82 -5.20 -2.72
N GLN A 33 -12.62 -6.48 -2.37
CA GLN A 33 -11.93 -6.83 -1.12
C GLN A 33 -10.44 -6.49 -1.19
N ILE A 34 -9.78 -6.66 -2.34
CA ILE A 34 -8.38 -6.24 -2.53
C ILE A 34 -8.25 -4.73 -2.38
N PHE A 35 -9.13 -3.98 -3.05
CA PHE A 35 -9.18 -2.52 -2.95
C PHE A 35 -9.38 -2.04 -1.50
N GLU A 36 -10.32 -2.66 -0.78
CA GLU A 36 -10.59 -2.30 0.62
C GLU A 36 -9.38 -2.56 1.54
N ILE A 37 -8.62 -3.65 1.31
CA ILE A 37 -7.38 -3.91 2.06
C ILE A 37 -6.37 -2.77 1.84
N TYR A 38 -6.12 -2.38 0.59
CA TYR A 38 -5.19 -1.28 0.30
C TYR A 38 -5.69 0.06 0.85
N ARG A 39 -7.00 0.31 0.81
CA ARG A 39 -7.63 1.50 1.39
C ARG A 39 -7.39 1.59 2.90
N GLU A 40 -7.53 0.49 3.62
CA GLU A 40 -7.27 0.43 5.07
C GLU A 40 -5.79 0.68 5.40
N GLN A 41 -4.87 0.08 4.63
CA GLN A 41 -3.43 0.31 4.80
C GLN A 41 -3.06 1.78 4.55
N ALA A 42 -3.55 2.37 3.45
CA ALA A 42 -3.32 3.77 3.13
C ALA A 42 -3.88 4.69 4.21
N ALA A 43 -5.09 4.42 4.72
CA ALA A 43 -5.68 5.20 5.81
C ALA A 43 -4.83 5.17 7.09
N ALA A 44 -4.32 4.01 7.47
CA ALA A 44 -3.45 3.87 8.64
C ALA A 44 -2.12 4.64 8.46
N LEU A 45 -1.54 4.62 7.25
CA LEU A 45 -0.32 5.40 6.94
C LEU A 45 -0.57 6.91 6.96
N LEU A 46 -1.72 7.35 6.46
CA LEU A 46 -2.14 8.76 6.52
C LEU A 46 -2.34 9.22 7.97
N GLU A 47 -2.99 8.41 8.81
CA GLU A 47 -3.16 8.69 10.24
C GLU A 47 -1.80 8.76 10.97
N ALA A 48 -0.85 7.92 10.57
CA ALA A 48 0.52 7.94 11.09
C ALA A 48 1.34 9.17 10.65
N GLY A 49 0.84 9.97 9.69
CA GLY A 49 1.46 11.22 9.26
C GLY A 49 2.72 11.03 8.40
N VAL A 50 2.74 10.03 7.52
CA VAL A 50 3.83 9.84 6.56
C VAL A 50 3.89 10.98 5.55
N ASP A 51 5.08 11.29 5.05
CA ASP A 51 5.30 12.36 4.06
C ASP A 51 4.97 11.90 2.63
N LEU A 52 5.07 10.59 2.37
CA LEU A 52 4.73 9.97 1.09
C LEU A 52 4.28 8.51 1.31
N ILE A 53 3.56 7.98 0.33
CA ILE A 53 3.23 6.55 0.23
C ILE A 53 4.07 5.97 -0.90
N VAL A 54 4.63 4.79 -0.67
CA VAL A 54 5.35 4.01 -1.66
C VAL A 54 4.59 2.70 -1.85
N VAL A 55 4.20 2.43 -3.10
CA VAL A 55 3.65 1.13 -3.51
C VAL A 55 4.80 0.35 -4.12
N GLU A 56 5.29 -0.68 -3.43
CA GLU A 56 6.49 -1.41 -3.85
C GLU A 56 6.29 -2.91 -3.95
N SER A 57 7.22 -3.57 -4.65
CA SER A 57 7.27 -5.03 -4.78
C SER A 57 6.00 -5.69 -5.35
N MET A 58 5.17 -4.93 -6.06
CA MET A 58 3.96 -5.44 -6.72
C MET A 58 4.29 -6.53 -7.73
N MET A 59 3.50 -7.59 -7.75
CA MET A 59 3.70 -8.74 -8.62
C MET A 59 3.18 -8.50 -10.04
N SER A 60 2.31 -7.51 -10.22
CA SER A 60 1.79 -7.13 -11.53
C SER A 60 1.34 -5.66 -11.60
N VAL A 61 1.18 -5.16 -12.83
CA VAL A 61 0.60 -3.83 -13.08
C VAL A 61 -0.88 -3.78 -12.67
N THR A 62 -1.62 -4.87 -12.86
CA THR A 62 -3.02 -4.99 -12.40
C THR A 62 -3.11 -4.81 -10.89
N GLU A 63 -2.29 -5.55 -10.14
CA GLU A 63 -2.22 -5.41 -8.68
C GLU A 63 -1.81 -3.99 -8.25
N THR A 64 -0.85 -3.39 -8.96
CA THR A 64 -0.45 -1.98 -8.71
C THR A 64 -1.63 -1.03 -8.92
N THR A 65 -2.49 -1.31 -9.90
CA THR A 65 -3.68 -0.51 -10.20
C THR A 65 -4.77 -0.72 -9.16
N ASP A 66 -4.94 -1.94 -8.65
CA ASP A 66 -5.91 -2.23 -7.58
C ASP A 66 -5.59 -1.49 -6.26
N CYS A 67 -4.33 -1.09 -6.08
CA CYS A 67 -3.86 -0.28 -4.95
C CYS A 67 -4.08 1.24 -5.12
N LEU A 68 -4.27 1.74 -6.35
CA LEU A 68 -4.32 3.18 -6.68
C LEU A 68 -5.74 3.67 -6.97
#